data_AF-A0AAV4AUB3-F1
#
_entry.id   AF-A0AAV4AUB3-F1
#
_cell.length_a   1.000
_cell.length_b   1.000
_cell.length_c   1.000
_cell.angle_alpha   90.00
_cell.angle_beta   90.00
_cell.angle_gamma   90.00
#
_symmetry.space_group_name_H-M   'P 1'
#
loop_
_entity.id
_entity.type
_entity.pdbx_description
1 polymer ?
#
loop_
_entity_poly.entity_id
_entity_poly.type
_entity_poly.pdbx_seq_one_letter_code
_entity_poly.pdbx_strand_id
1 'polypeptide(L)'
;MHSEKFSALAVHEFKGCCLELKHHAYVRTKPQVIDKIKEEVIVKKVGEIYSSNEDILEGPSNRRQIYNIKARSQTKSQVIPKANFADRVSALEELQNTMPFVKLIVRQYKKVPSVILYTEEQISDIKRFCCPPVTAESTVLGFDKTFNLSNVHVTFSVYKCLAVKRRSTNDHPIFCGPLLLHGNSDKDTFFLFFAPFIWTTDGLSSSINS
;
A
#
# COMPACT_ATOMS: atom_id res chain seq x y z
N MET A 1 -0.47 12.24 45.28
CA MET A 1 -1.67 11.87 44.49
C MET A 1 -2.33 13.15 44.00
N HIS A 2 -1.97 13.62 42.81
CA HIS A 2 -2.76 14.59 42.07
C HIS A 2 -2.71 14.16 40.60
N SER A 3 -3.85 13.67 40.13
CA SER A 3 -4.12 13.28 38.75
C SER A 3 -4.51 14.54 38.00
N GLU A 4 -3.61 15.04 37.16
CA GLU A 4 -3.93 16.09 36.20
C GLU A 4 -4.54 15.46 34.94
N LYS A 5 -5.73 15.95 34.63
CA LYS A 5 -6.61 15.50 33.57
C LYS A 5 -6.11 16.03 32.24
N PHE A 6 -5.99 15.13 31.27
CA PHE A 6 -5.80 15.46 29.86
C PHE A 6 -6.86 16.46 29.38
N SER A 7 -6.40 17.59 28.83
CA SER A 7 -7.26 18.62 28.25
C SER A 7 -7.82 18.16 26.91
N ALA A 8 -9.08 18.52 26.68
CA ALA A 8 -9.89 18.09 25.55
C ALA A 8 -9.36 18.62 24.21
N LEU A 9 -9.27 17.71 23.24
CA LEU A 9 -9.15 18.02 21.82
C LEU A 9 -10.37 18.83 21.37
N ALA A 10 -10.11 20.02 20.84
CA ALA A 10 -11.09 20.87 20.20
C ALA A 10 -11.68 20.15 18.97
N VAL A 11 -12.97 19.80 19.04
CA VAL A 11 -13.75 19.34 17.89
C VAL A 11 -14.11 20.57 17.08
N HIS A 12 -13.47 20.74 15.93
CA HIS A 12 -13.83 21.75 14.95
C HIS A 12 -15.24 21.43 14.41
N GLU A 13 -16.17 22.34 14.66
CA GLU A 13 -17.58 22.25 14.29
C GLU A 13 -17.71 22.35 12.76
N PHE A 14 -17.82 21.20 12.08
CA PHE A 14 -18.18 21.15 10.67
C PHE A 14 -19.67 21.46 10.54
N LYS A 15 -20.02 22.70 10.21
CA LYS A 15 -21.36 23.06 9.71
C LYS A 15 -21.52 22.53 8.28
N GLY A 16 -21.68 21.22 8.16
CA GLY A 16 -22.15 20.56 6.94
C GLY A 16 -23.67 20.40 7.01
N CYS A 17 -24.37 20.88 5.98
CA CYS A 17 -25.81 20.74 5.78
C CYS A 17 -26.24 19.27 5.94
N CYS A 18 -26.79 18.91 7.11
CA CYS A 18 -27.45 17.62 7.30
C CYS A 18 -28.81 17.66 6.60
N LEU A 19 -28.82 17.24 5.34
CA LEU A 19 -30.03 16.66 4.75
C LEU A 19 -30.42 15.48 5.64
N GLU A 20 -31.61 15.53 6.24
CA GLU A 20 -32.20 14.42 7.00
C GLU A 20 -32.15 13.14 6.15
N LEU A 21 -31.20 12.26 6.45
CA LEU A 21 -31.15 10.93 5.88
C LEU A 21 -32.33 10.16 6.48
N LYS A 22 -33.42 10.00 5.70
CA LYS A 22 -34.52 9.08 6.03
C LYS A 22 -33.90 7.71 6.33
N HIS A 23 -33.92 7.34 7.60
CA HIS A 23 -33.30 6.12 8.11
C HIS A 23 -34.18 4.92 7.72
N HIS A 24 -34.13 4.52 6.46
CA HIS A 24 -34.76 3.27 6.04
C HIS A 24 -34.02 2.11 6.70
N ALA A 25 -34.77 1.19 7.32
CA ALA A 25 -34.21 -0.05 7.85
C ALA A 25 -33.42 -0.75 6.73
N TYR A 26 -32.22 -1.23 7.05
CA TYR A 26 -31.41 -1.96 6.07
C TYR A 26 -32.14 -3.24 5.67
N VAL A 27 -32.62 -3.30 4.42
CA VAL A 27 -33.21 -4.51 3.84
C VAL A 27 -32.18 -5.17 2.94
N ARG A 28 -31.79 -6.40 3.29
CA ARG A 28 -30.87 -7.20 2.48
C ARG A 28 -31.58 -7.67 1.22
N THR A 29 -30.92 -7.49 0.06
CA THR A 29 -31.40 -8.01 -1.22
C THR A 29 -31.55 -9.53 -1.19
N LYS A 30 -32.67 -10.03 -1.70
CA LYS A 30 -32.95 -11.47 -1.80
C LYS A 30 -31.84 -12.18 -2.61
N PRO A 31 -31.38 -13.38 -2.21
CA PRO A 31 -30.33 -14.11 -2.93
C PRO A 31 -30.62 -14.32 -4.42
N GLN A 32 -31.87 -14.63 -4.77
CA GLN A 32 -32.31 -14.85 -6.16
C GLN A 32 -32.05 -13.63 -7.07
N VAL A 33 -32.28 -12.43 -6.55
CA VAL A 33 -32.05 -11.16 -7.26
C VAL A 33 -30.55 -10.95 -7.48
N ILE A 34 -29.72 -11.30 -6.49
CA ILE A 34 -28.26 -11.24 -6.63
C ILE A 34 -27.76 -12.20 -7.69
N ASP A 35 -28.31 -13.41 -7.77
CA ASP A 35 -27.91 -14.40 -8.77
C ASP A 35 -28.32 -13.97 -10.18
N LYS A 36 -29.53 -13.46 -10.36
CA LYS A 36 -29.99 -12.85 -11.62
C LYS A 36 -29.09 -11.68 -12.05
N ILE A 37 -28.71 -10.80 -11.13
CA ILE A 37 -27.80 -9.68 -11.42
C ILE A 37 -26.42 -10.20 -11.86
N LYS A 38 -25.89 -11.27 -11.25
CA LYS A 38 -24.60 -11.84 -11.68
C LYS A 38 -24.61 -12.29 -13.13
N GLU A 39 -25.72 -12.87 -13.60
CA GLU A 39 -25.89 -13.28 -14.99
C GLU A 39 -26.05 -12.07 -15.93
N GLU A 40 -26.90 -11.10 -15.55
CA GLU A 40 -27.16 -9.92 -16.38
C GLU A 40 -25.95 -8.99 -16.53
N VAL A 41 -25.10 -8.90 -15.51
CA VAL A 41 -23.90 -8.05 -15.49
C VAL A 41 -22.87 -8.44 -16.56
N ILE A 42 -22.92 -9.67 -17.05
CA ILE A 42 -22.06 -10.18 -18.13
C ILE A 42 -22.42 -9.50 -19.46
N VAL A 43 -23.71 -9.24 -19.69
CA VAL A 43 -24.23 -8.83 -21.00
C VAL A 43 -24.65 -7.36 -21.03
N LYS A 44 -25.21 -6.84 -19.92
CA LYS A 44 -25.86 -5.52 -19.87
C LYS A 44 -25.04 -4.46 -19.13
N LYS A 45 -25.35 -3.18 -19.38
CA LYS A 45 -24.76 -2.07 -18.61
C LYS A 45 -25.44 -1.95 -17.24
N VAL A 46 -24.69 -1.49 -16.24
CA VAL A 46 -25.18 -1.36 -14.85
C VAL A 46 -26.44 -0.50 -14.74
N GLY A 47 -26.55 0.56 -15.55
CA GLY A 47 -27.74 1.41 -15.58
C GLY A 47 -29.00 0.67 -16.06
N GLU A 48 -28.88 -0.14 -17.11
CA GLU A 48 -30.00 -0.92 -17.68
C GLU A 48 -30.50 -1.99 -16.71
N ILE A 49 -29.58 -2.65 -16.00
CA ILE A 49 -29.89 -3.66 -14.98
C ILE A 49 -30.62 -3.01 -13.80
N TYR A 50 -30.21 -1.82 -13.39
CA TYR A 50 -30.86 -1.11 -12.29
C TYR A 50 -32.28 -0.67 -12.67
N SER A 51 -32.45 -0.04 -13.83
CA SER A 51 -33.77 0.41 -14.32
C SER A 51 -34.73 -0.76 -14.60
N SER A 52 -34.21 -1.90 -15.05
CA SER A 52 -35.04 -3.09 -15.33
C SER A 52 -35.49 -3.83 -14.07
N ASN A 53 -34.86 -3.57 -12.92
CA ASN A 53 -35.17 -4.21 -11.64
C ASN A 53 -35.49 -3.14 -10.58
N GLU A 54 -36.05 -1.99 -10.98
CA GLU A 54 -36.42 -0.86 -10.11
C GLU A 54 -37.70 -1.15 -9.27
N ASP A 55 -37.84 -2.39 -8.81
CA ASP A 55 -38.88 -2.76 -7.85
C ASP A 55 -38.39 -2.39 -6.43
N ILE A 56 -39.19 -1.61 -5.71
CA ILE A 56 -38.89 -1.12 -4.36
C ILE A 56 -38.78 -2.28 -3.35
N LEU A 57 -39.45 -3.41 -3.60
CA LEU A 57 -39.50 -4.57 -2.69
C LEU A 57 -38.64 -5.75 -3.18
N GLU A 58 -38.49 -5.91 -4.50
CA GLU A 58 -37.82 -7.08 -5.10
C GLU A 58 -36.56 -6.73 -5.91
N GLY A 59 -36.15 -5.47 -5.94
CA GLY A 59 -34.97 -4.99 -6.66
C GLY A 59 -33.65 -4.99 -5.85
N PRO A 60 -32.53 -4.65 -6.49
CA PRO A 60 -31.26 -4.42 -5.82
C PRO A 60 -31.36 -3.22 -4.85
N SER A 61 -30.73 -3.33 -3.67
CA SER A 61 -30.84 -2.30 -2.63
C SER A 61 -30.30 -0.93 -3.08
N ASN A 62 -29.31 -0.92 -3.97
CA ASN A 62 -28.87 0.30 -4.65
C ASN A 62 -28.06 -0.02 -5.92
N ARG A 63 -27.91 0.98 -6.79
CA ARG A 63 -27.08 0.88 -8.00
C ARG A 63 -25.63 0.50 -7.70
N ARG A 64 -25.09 0.90 -6.54
CA ARG A 64 -23.72 0.58 -6.08
C ARG A 64 -23.52 -0.93 -5.89
N GLN A 65 -24.55 -1.66 -5.50
CA GLN A 65 -24.52 -3.11 -5.34
C GLN A 65 -24.20 -3.81 -6.66
N ILE A 66 -24.83 -3.37 -7.75
CA ILE A 66 -24.57 -3.91 -9.10
C ILE A 66 -23.14 -3.57 -9.54
N TYR A 67 -22.66 -2.34 -9.28
CA TYR A 67 -21.26 -1.97 -9.53
C TYR A 67 -20.28 -2.88 -8.79
N ASN A 68 -20.53 -3.16 -7.51
CA ASN A 68 -19.69 -4.05 -6.71
C ASN A 68 -19.72 -5.50 -7.22
N ILE A 69 -20.88 -5.99 -7.67
CA ILE A 69 -21.01 -7.32 -8.28
C ILE A 69 -20.23 -7.40 -9.59
N LYS A 70 -20.32 -6.37 -10.44
CA LYS A 70 -19.56 -6.28 -11.70
C LYS A 70 -18.06 -6.22 -11.51
N ALA A 71 -17.60 -5.42 -10.54
CA ALA A 71 -16.19 -5.38 -10.20
C ALA A 71 -15.69 -6.77 -9.74
N ARG A 72 -16.45 -7.45 -8.87
CA ARG A 72 -16.10 -8.79 -8.36
C ARG A 72 -16.14 -9.87 -9.44
N SER A 73 -17.06 -9.80 -10.40
CA SER A 73 -17.10 -10.77 -11.51
C SER A 73 -15.88 -10.62 -12.42
N GLN A 74 -15.49 -9.39 -12.74
CA GLN A 74 -14.26 -9.11 -13.50
C GLN A 74 -13.01 -9.60 -12.78
N THR A 75 -12.93 -9.47 -11.45
CA THR A 75 -11.80 -10.00 -10.67
C THR A 75 -11.76 -11.53 -10.65
N LYS A 76 -12.91 -12.22 -10.63
CA LYS A 76 -12.97 -13.70 -10.65
C LYS A 76 -12.59 -14.31 -12.01
N SER A 77 -12.83 -13.59 -13.11
CA SER A 77 -12.46 -14.04 -14.46
C SER A 77 -10.96 -13.96 -14.73
N GLN A 78 -10.18 -13.25 -13.91
CA GLN A 78 -8.73 -13.41 -13.87
C GLN A 78 -8.34 -14.65 -13.08
N VAL A 79 -8.71 -15.83 -13.60
CA VAL A 79 -7.94 -17.03 -13.31
C VAL A 79 -6.62 -16.81 -14.03
N ILE A 80 -5.67 -16.15 -13.37
CA ILE A 80 -4.27 -16.19 -13.79
C ILE A 80 -4.00 -17.70 -13.95
N PRO A 81 -3.65 -18.19 -15.16
CA PRO A 81 -3.28 -19.59 -15.31
C PRO A 81 -2.31 -19.91 -14.19
N LYS A 82 -2.40 -21.07 -13.55
CA LYS A 82 -1.39 -21.47 -12.57
C LYS A 82 -0.06 -21.57 -13.33
N ALA A 83 0.62 -20.44 -13.48
CA ALA A 83 1.92 -20.34 -14.09
C ALA A 83 2.79 -21.29 -13.30
N ASN A 84 3.42 -22.21 -14.01
CA ASN A 84 4.26 -23.20 -13.36
C ASN A 84 5.40 -22.46 -12.65
N PHE A 85 6.03 -23.13 -11.68
CA PHE A 85 7.08 -22.49 -10.89
C PHE A 85 8.15 -21.87 -11.79
N ALA A 86 8.57 -22.58 -12.84
CA ALA A 86 9.53 -22.10 -13.83
C ALA A 86 9.13 -20.74 -14.44
N ASP A 87 7.90 -20.61 -14.93
CA ASP A 87 7.40 -19.36 -15.52
C ASP A 87 7.47 -18.18 -14.55
N ARG A 88 7.19 -18.43 -13.26
CA ARG A 88 7.29 -17.40 -12.21
C ARG A 88 8.72 -17.01 -11.92
N VAL A 89 9.66 -17.97 -11.98
CA VAL A 89 11.09 -17.69 -11.83
C VAL A 89 11.56 -16.83 -13.00
N SER A 90 11.23 -17.21 -14.23
CA SER A 90 11.59 -16.47 -15.43
C SER A 90 10.97 -15.07 -15.45
N ALA A 91 9.72 -14.91 -15.01
CA ALA A 91 9.09 -13.59 -14.89
C ALA A 91 9.81 -12.68 -13.87
N LEU A 92 10.30 -13.23 -12.75
CA LEU A 92 11.07 -12.45 -11.78
C LEU A 92 12.42 -12.01 -12.33
N GLU A 93 13.08 -12.87 -13.09
CA GLU A 93 14.35 -12.57 -13.76
C GLU A 93 14.17 -11.52 -14.86
N GLU A 94 13.11 -11.66 -15.67
CA GLU A 94 12.73 -10.66 -16.68
C GLU A 94 12.42 -9.32 -16.04
N LEU A 95 11.71 -9.30 -14.91
CA LEU A 95 11.46 -8.07 -14.16
C LEU A 95 12.76 -7.43 -13.68
N GLN A 96 13.71 -8.21 -13.16
CA GLN A 96 15.01 -7.70 -12.72
C GLN A 96 15.82 -7.10 -13.89
N ASN A 97 15.74 -7.70 -15.07
CA ASN A 97 16.47 -7.24 -16.26
C ASN A 97 15.79 -6.04 -16.94
N THR A 98 14.47 -5.92 -16.81
CA THR A 98 13.68 -4.89 -17.51
C THR A 98 13.44 -3.65 -16.65
N MET A 99 13.22 -3.84 -15.34
CA MET A 99 12.87 -2.77 -14.41
C MET A 99 14.11 -2.36 -13.60
N PRO A 100 14.69 -1.16 -13.84
CA PRO A 100 15.96 -0.76 -13.23
C PRO A 100 15.89 -0.56 -11.71
N PHE A 101 14.67 -0.43 -11.15
CA PHE A 101 14.45 -0.30 -9.72
C PHE A 101 14.38 -1.65 -8.99
N VAL A 102 14.32 -2.79 -9.72
CA VAL A 102 14.36 -4.13 -9.14
C VAL A 102 15.83 -4.54 -9.01
N LYS A 103 16.39 -4.38 -7.81
CA LYS A 103 17.84 -4.44 -7.62
C LYS A 103 18.33 -5.82 -7.21
N LEU A 104 17.61 -6.46 -6.29
CA LEU A 104 18.01 -7.76 -5.79
C LEU A 104 16.80 -8.66 -5.57
N ILE A 105 16.94 -9.91 -6.00
CA ILE A 105 16.00 -10.99 -5.71
C ILE A 105 16.75 -12.04 -4.90
N VAL A 106 16.42 -12.14 -3.61
CA VAL A 106 17.07 -13.08 -2.69
C VAL A 106 16.18 -14.30 -2.51
N ARG A 107 16.75 -15.48 -2.73
CA ARG A 107 16.12 -16.76 -2.42
C ARG A 107 16.88 -17.45 -1.31
N GLN A 108 16.18 -17.76 -0.23
CA GLN A 108 16.71 -18.54 0.88
C GLN A 108 16.02 -19.90 0.90
N TYR A 109 16.73 -20.92 1.40
CA TYR A 109 16.18 -22.27 1.52
C TYR A 109 14.88 -22.27 2.34
N LYS A 110 13.82 -22.87 1.78
CA LYS A 110 12.48 -22.98 2.39
C LYS A 110 11.80 -21.65 2.78
N LYS A 111 12.24 -20.51 2.23
CA LYS A 111 11.60 -19.21 2.47
C LYS A 111 11.02 -18.63 1.18
N VAL A 112 10.03 -17.74 1.33
CA VAL A 112 9.49 -16.97 0.21
C VAL A 112 10.59 -16.04 -0.31
N PRO A 113 10.77 -15.91 -1.64
CA PRO A 113 11.74 -14.97 -2.20
C PRO A 113 11.49 -13.56 -1.68
N SER A 114 12.58 -12.87 -1.35
CA SER A 114 12.55 -11.46 -0.97
C SER A 114 13.05 -10.61 -2.13
N VAL A 115 12.42 -9.46 -2.36
CA VAL A 115 12.77 -8.56 -3.46
C VAL A 115 13.07 -7.18 -2.87
N ILE A 116 14.24 -6.64 -3.20
CA ILE A 116 14.67 -5.31 -2.80
C ILE A 116 14.52 -4.36 -3.99
N LEU A 117 13.81 -3.27 -3.76
CA LEU A 117 13.45 -2.28 -4.75
C LEU A 117 13.96 -0.90 -4.34
N TYR A 118 14.72 -0.24 -5.22
CA TYR A 118 15.10 1.16 -5.04
C TYR A 118 15.60 1.77 -6.35
N THR A 119 15.51 3.10 -6.46
CA THR A 119 16.21 3.87 -7.49
C THR A 119 17.52 4.42 -6.94
N GLU A 120 18.48 4.70 -7.82
CA GLU A 120 19.76 5.32 -7.41
C GLU A 120 19.54 6.72 -6.82
N GLU A 121 18.53 7.44 -7.32
CA GLU A 121 18.12 8.74 -6.78
C GLU A 121 17.69 8.63 -5.31
N GLN A 122 16.91 7.59 -4.95
CA GLN A 122 16.52 7.35 -3.57
C GLN A 122 17.73 7.09 -2.67
N ILE A 123 18.73 6.34 -3.14
CA ILE A 123 19.97 6.09 -2.37
C ILE A 123 20.77 7.38 -2.21
N SER A 124 20.88 8.17 -3.28
CA SER A 124 21.54 9.48 -3.27
C SER A 124 20.89 10.44 -2.27
N ASP A 125 19.56 10.52 -2.28
CA ASP A 125 18.79 11.37 -1.37
C ASP A 125 18.93 10.90 0.09
N ILE A 126 18.92 9.59 0.34
CA ILE A 126 19.16 9.06 1.68
C ILE A 126 20.56 9.42 2.18
N LYS A 127 21.60 9.27 1.34
CA LYS A 127 22.95 9.70 1.71
C LYS A 127 23.00 11.19 2.00
N ARG A 128 22.36 11.99 1.16
CA ARG A 128 22.36 13.45 1.26
C ARG A 128 21.61 13.97 2.49
N PHE A 129 20.45 13.39 2.81
CA PHE A 129 19.57 13.92 3.86
C PHE A 129 19.65 13.15 5.17
N CYS A 130 19.91 11.83 5.15
CA CYS A 130 19.93 11.00 6.36
C CYS A 130 21.35 10.74 6.87
N CYS A 131 22.36 10.80 5.99
CA CYS A 131 23.77 10.63 6.34
C CYS A 131 24.66 11.82 5.92
N PRO A 132 24.26 13.08 6.16
CA PRO A 132 25.09 14.22 5.79
C PRO A 132 26.34 14.32 6.70
N PRO A 133 27.35 15.10 6.30
CA PRO A 133 28.43 15.50 7.20
C PRO A 133 27.88 16.16 8.47
N VAL A 134 28.63 16.08 9.57
CA VAL A 134 28.24 16.59 10.92
C VAL A 134 27.81 18.06 10.92
N THR A 135 28.25 18.84 9.93
CA THR A 135 27.98 20.28 9.80
C THR A 135 26.65 20.62 9.14
N ALA A 136 25.90 19.64 8.62
CA ALA A 136 24.66 19.86 7.88
C ALA A 136 23.43 19.26 8.57
N GLU A 137 22.26 19.81 8.26
CA GLU A 137 20.98 19.31 8.77
C GLU A 137 20.72 17.88 8.27
N SER A 138 20.27 17.01 9.18
CA SER A 138 19.92 15.62 8.88
C SER A 138 18.45 15.31 9.19
N THR A 139 17.91 14.28 8.52
CA THR A 139 16.61 13.69 8.84
C THR A 139 16.78 12.24 9.27
N VAL A 140 15.82 11.76 10.06
CA VAL A 140 15.68 10.35 10.38
C VAL A 140 15.23 9.57 9.13
N LEU A 141 15.89 8.43 8.88
CA LEU A 141 15.41 7.40 7.97
C LEU A 141 14.53 6.42 8.76
N GLY A 142 13.22 6.52 8.56
CA GLY A 142 12.24 5.62 9.17
C GLY A 142 12.01 4.39 8.31
N PHE A 143 11.68 3.26 8.95
CA PHE A 143 11.23 2.05 8.27
C PHE A 143 9.90 1.62 8.85
N ASP A 144 8.95 1.32 7.98
CA ASP A 144 7.63 0.85 8.40
C ASP A 144 7.23 -0.42 7.63
N LYS A 145 6.71 -1.40 8.36
CA LYS A 145 6.13 -2.61 7.80
C LYS A 145 4.63 -2.38 7.66
N THR A 146 4.21 -1.97 6.48
CA THR A 146 2.90 -1.35 6.32
C THR A 146 1.76 -2.29 5.98
N PHE A 147 1.96 -3.26 5.08
CA PHE A 147 0.84 -4.05 4.58
C PHE A 147 1.18 -5.51 4.31
N ASN A 148 0.19 -6.37 4.53
CA ASN A 148 0.11 -7.70 3.95
C ASN A 148 -0.51 -7.55 2.56
N LEU A 149 0.31 -7.37 1.52
CA LEU A 149 -0.16 -7.44 0.15
C LEU A 149 -0.33 -8.91 -0.21
N SER A 150 -1.55 -9.43 -0.01
CA SER A 150 -1.84 -10.86 -0.17
C SER A 150 -0.98 -11.71 0.79
N ASN A 151 0.00 -12.47 0.26
CA ASN A 151 0.85 -13.38 1.02
C ASN A 151 2.26 -12.84 1.27
N VAL A 152 2.54 -11.59 0.91
CA VAL A 152 3.84 -10.94 1.13
C VAL A 152 3.67 -9.67 1.96
N HIS A 153 4.64 -9.45 2.83
CA HIS A 153 4.81 -8.22 3.57
C HIS A 153 5.57 -7.21 2.73
N VAL A 154 5.22 -5.94 2.94
CA VAL A 154 5.96 -4.80 2.41
C VAL A 154 6.55 -4.04 3.58
N THR A 155 7.86 -3.86 3.56
CA THR A 155 8.55 -2.90 4.41
C THR A 155 9.09 -1.80 3.51
N PHE A 156 8.77 -0.54 3.78
CA PHE A 156 9.34 0.58 3.05
C PHE A 156 10.01 1.55 4.00
N SER A 157 10.92 2.34 3.44
CA SER A 157 11.58 3.42 4.16
C SER A 157 10.96 4.78 3.84
N VAL A 158 11.07 5.70 4.78
CA VAL A 158 10.60 7.09 4.65
C VAL A 158 11.62 8.05 5.21
N TYR A 159 11.75 9.21 4.58
CA TYR A 159 12.62 10.29 5.04
C TYR A 159 12.03 11.64 4.68
N LYS A 160 12.44 12.72 5.36
CA LYS A 160 12.05 14.08 4.97
C LYS A 160 12.97 14.59 3.86
N CYS A 161 12.40 15.06 2.75
CA CYS A 161 13.20 15.67 1.69
C CYS A 161 13.58 17.11 2.09
N LEU A 162 14.85 17.31 2.46
CA LEU A 162 15.33 18.60 2.96
C LEU A 162 15.55 19.64 1.86
N ALA A 163 15.52 19.25 0.59
CA ALA A 163 15.68 20.16 -0.54
C ALA A 163 14.47 21.08 -0.78
N VAL A 164 13.29 20.74 -0.25
CA VAL A 164 12.06 21.50 -0.48
C VAL A 164 11.25 21.63 0.81
N LYS A 165 10.45 22.71 0.90
CA LYS A 165 9.46 22.92 1.97
C LYS A 165 8.07 23.09 1.38
N ARG A 166 7.05 22.52 2.04
CA ARG A 166 5.65 22.69 1.66
C ARG A 166 5.23 24.14 1.92
N ARG A 167 4.64 24.81 0.93
CA ARG A 167 4.20 26.20 1.06
C ARG A 167 3.18 26.42 2.19
N SER A 168 2.31 25.44 2.45
CA SER A 168 1.24 25.55 3.44
C SER A 168 1.72 25.39 4.89
N THR A 169 2.66 24.46 5.14
CA THR A 169 3.10 24.10 6.50
C THR A 169 4.50 24.58 6.83
N ASN A 170 5.26 25.07 5.83
CA ASN A 170 6.68 25.38 5.93
C ASN A 170 7.55 24.22 6.47
N ASP A 171 7.08 22.99 6.33
CA ASP A 171 7.78 21.76 6.75
C ASP A 171 8.23 20.95 5.53
N HIS A 172 9.24 20.13 5.73
CA HIS A 172 9.77 19.23 4.71
C HIS A 172 8.79 18.07 4.44
N PRO A 173 8.47 17.79 3.15
CA PRO A 173 7.61 16.66 2.80
C PRO A 173 8.31 15.33 3.08
N ILE A 174 7.52 14.32 3.45
CA ILE A 174 7.99 12.94 3.60
C ILE A 174 8.00 12.26 2.23
N PHE A 175 9.11 11.63 1.89
CA PHE A 175 9.34 10.87 0.66
C PHE A 175 9.50 9.39 0.98
N CYS A 176 9.14 8.53 0.03
CA CYS A 176 9.35 7.09 0.11
C CYS A 176 10.73 6.73 -0.43
N GLY A 177 11.48 5.95 0.33
CA GLY A 177 12.78 5.41 -0.07
C GLY A 177 12.68 3.96 -0.56
N PRO A 178 13.79 3.20 -0.44
CA PRO A 178 13.85 1.77 -0.73
C PRO A 178 12.74 0.96 -0.05
N LEU A 179 12.38 -0.14 -0.71
CA LEU A 179 11.30 -1.04 -0.34
C LEU A 179 11.74 -2.51 -0.40
N LEU A 180 11.24 -3.30 0.54
CA LEU A 180 11.45 -4.73 0.67
C LEU A 180 10.11 -5.46 0.57
N LEU A 181 10.00 -6.36 -0.40
CA LEU A 181 8.93 -7.35 -0.47
C LEU A 181 9.46 -8.65 0.14
N HIS A 182 8.77 -9.20 1.14
CA HIS A 182 9.24 -10.39 1.85
C HIS A 182 8.09 -11.24 2.39
N GLY A 183 8.27 -12.55 2.49
CA GLY A 183 7.31 -13.42 3.19
C GLY A 183 7.61 -13.60 4.68
N ASN A 184 8.83 -13.28 5.12
CA ASN A 184 9.33 -13.57 6.46
C ASN A 184 9.87 -12.29 7.11
N SER A 185 9.47 -12.01 8.34
CA SER A 185 9.94 -10.83 9.10
C SER A 185 10.97 -11.24 10.16
N ASP A 186 12.02 -11.93 9.73
CA ASP A 186 13.11 -12.35 10.60
C ASP A 186 14.33 -11.42 10.45
N LYS A 187 15.28 -11.55 11.39
CA LYS A 187 16.49 -10.72 11.44
C LYS A 187 17.31 -10.84 10.16
N ASP A 188 17.40 -12.03 9.57
CA ASP A 188 18.21 -12.27 8.37
C ASP A 188 17.61 -11.55 7.16
N THR A 189 16.28 -11.57 7.02
CA THR A 189 15.58 -10.86 5.95
C THR A 189 15.81 -9.35 6.04
N PHE A 190 15.73 -8.77 7.24
CA PHE A 190 16.01 -7.34 7.43
C PHE A 190 17.50 -7.00 7.28
N PHE A 191 18.40 -7.86 7.75
CA PHE A 191 19.83 -7.67 7.57
C PHE A 191 20.20 -7.59 6.09
N LEU A 192 19.66 -8.50 5.27
CA LEU A 192 19.86 -8.47 3.82
C LEU A 192 19.29 -7.22 3.16
N PHE A 193 18.20 -6.68 3.70
CA PHE A 193 17.65 -5.43 3.20
C PHE A 193 18.54 -4.23 3.52
N PHE A 194 19.11 -4.18 4.73
CA PHE A 194 19.94 -3.05 5.16
C PHE A 194 21.39 -3.11 4.65
N ALA A 195 21.92 -4.31 4.40
CA ALA A 195 23.31 -4.50 3.98
C ALA A 195 23.70 -3.63 2.76
N PRO A 196 22.93 -3.57 1.66
CA PRO A 196 23.27 -2.70 0.53
C PRO A 196 23.44 -1.23 0.93
N PHE A 197 22.67 -0.74 1.90
CA PHE A 197 22.78 0.64 2.36
C PHE A 197 24.05 0.85 3.20
N ILE A 198 24.42 -0.13 4.03
CA ILE A 198 25.60 -0.08 4.89
C ILE A 198 26.89 -0.10 4.05
N TRP A 199 27.00 -1.00 3.06
CA TRP A 199 28.20 -1.12 2.22
C TRP A 199 28.37 0.03 1.22
N THR A 200 27.27 0.66 0.81
CA THR A 200 27.32 1.84 -0.08
C THR A 200 27.68 3.11 0.70
N THR A 201 27.72 3.02 2.03
CA THR A 201 28.11 4.08 2.95
C THR A 201 29.37 3.68 3.72
N ASP A 202 30.55 3.84 3.13
CA ASP A 202 31.84 3.81 3.86
C ASP A 202 31.97 4.94 4.92
N GLY A 203 30.86 5.56 5.34
CA GLY A 203 30.78 6.59 6.39
C GLY A 203 29.91 6.22 7.59
N LEU A 204 29.40 4.99 7.71
CA LEU A 204 28.51 4.57 8.82
C LEU A 204 29.23 3.84 9.98
N SER A 205 30.54 3.55 9.87
CA SER A 205 31.30 2.93 10.97
C SER A 205 31.63 3.90 12.12
N SER A 206 31.46 5.21 11.93
CA SER A 206 31.81 6.24 12.92
C SER A 206 30.69 6.65 13.88
N SER A 207 29.44 6.20 13.68
CA SER A 207 28.30 6.66 14.51
C SER A 207 27.67 5.57 15.39
N ILE A 208 28.27 4.39 15.50
CA ILE A 208 27.79 3.31 16.39
C ILE A 208 28.58 3.26 17.72
N ASN A 209 29.66 4.02 17.86
CA ASN A 209 30.50 4.07 19.06
C ASN A 209 30.64 5.48 19.66
N SER A 210 29.55 6.26 19.73
CA SER A 210 29.50 7.53 20.47
C SER A 210 28.29 7.59 21.39
#